data_AF-A0A940K658-F1
#
_entry.id   AF-A0A940K658-F1
#
_cell.length_a   1.000
_cell.length_b   1.000
_cell.length_c   1.000
_cell.angle_alpha   90.00
_cell.angle_beta   90.00
_cell.angle_gamma   90.00
#
_symmetry.space_group_name_H-M   'P 1'
#
loop_
_entity.id
_entity.type
_entity.pdbx_description
1 polymer ?
#
loop_
_entity_poly.entity_id
_entity_poly.type
_entity_poly.pdbx_seq_one_letter_code
_entity_poly.pdbx_strand_id
1 'polypeptide(L)'
;MRLALLLRTVLTCCLIAVIPMAKGQSVSNLKYIDPRIGNVGALLEPTRPLTHLPNQVIRFTPQRKDNFDDQISSFPLTLVSHRLGQVFSIKPFVKPINAGSWDQLQTWDHELEMASPWFYSTYLIDEDVTVEFTPGKKTGIFRFRFPAGSEPALLFGNYNNGNNQYNFSDTGLTGMEIYHGDIKVYLYGKFSTAGKPGALENGRPENRNSISGNDVKAFIQFPKGSSTISFKYAISYISSEQARKNFDSELKGQDFNSLQQQARQIWEKTFSQINVEGGTEAQKRSFYTALYRCYERMVDITEDGAYFSGFDKQIHKDDRPFYTDDWAWDTYLAHHPLRAILNPAQEADMLQSYVRMYQQSGWMPTFPVLFGDHACMNGFHSSISFLDAYRKGITDFDVNTAYEGMRKNATDATMIPWINGPKTTLDDFYHQNGWFPALHPGEKETEPRVHPFEKRQAVAITLGHSYDDWALGQLASDLNKKDDAALFLQRSKNYNHLWHPEKQLFMPRDMQGNWINIDPKFSGGPGGRDYYDENNGYTYKWQVQQDIPALIELMGGKEKFEAQLDNLFREGLGRSKYEFWATFPDATGLVGQFNMGNEPSFHIPY
;
A
#
# COMPACT_ATOMS: atom_id res chain seq x y z
N MET A 1 -49.82 -61.21 -53.77
CA MET A 1 -49.30 -62.54 -54.16
C MET A 1 -48.13 -62.88 -53.25
N ARG A 2 -48.32 -63.90 -52.41
CA ARG A 2 -47.36 -64.80 -51.72
C ARG A 2 -45.90 -64.38 -51.43
N LEU A 3 -45.54 -64.60 -50.15
CA LEU A 3 -44.30 -65.19 -49.59
C LEU A 3 -42.95 -64.49 -49.88
N ALA A 4 -42.29 -63.90 -48.89
CA ALA A 4 -41.41 -64.53 -47.88
C ALA A 4 -39.98 -64.80 -48.38
N LEU A 5 -38.98 -64.06 -47.87
CA LEU A 5 -37.84 -64.64 -47.16
C LEU A 5 -36.97 -63.56 -46.48
N LEU A 6 -36.61 -63.86 -45.23
CA LEU A 6 -35.74 -63.14 -44.31
C LEU A 6 -34.31 -62.92 -44.86
N LEU A 7 -33.68 -61.80 -44.49
CA LEU A 7 -32.31 -61.85 -43.96
C LEU A 7 -32.05 -60.74 -42.94
N ARG A 8 -31.50 -61.20 -41.82
CA ARG A 8 -31.17 -60.57 -40.53
C ARG A 8 -30.56 -59.17 -40.62
N THR A 9 -30.99 -58.27 -39.75
CA THR A 9 -30.17 -57.14 -39.28
C THR A 9 -30.37 -56.97 -37.78
N VAL A 10 -29.25 -56.99 -37.07
CA VAL A 10 -29.12 -56.85 -35.62
C VAL A 10 -29.56 -55.43 -35.21
N LEU A 11 -30.55 -55.32 -34.34
CA LEU A 11 -30.88 -54.07 -33.66
C LEU A 11 -29.87 -53.86 -32.52
N THR A 12 -28.91 -52.97 -32.74
CA THR A 12 -28.06 -52.45 -31.66
C THR A 12 -28.80 -51.30 -30.98
N CYS A 13 -29.34 -51.55 -29.79
CA CYS A 13 -29.85 -50.50 -28.91
C CYS A 13 -28.67 -49.63 -28.43
N CYS A 14 -28.48 -48.45 -29.03
CA CYS A 14 -27.64 -47.40 -28.46
C CYS A 14 -28.37 -46.74 -27.28
N LEU A 15 -28.12 -47.23 -26.07
CA LEU A 15 -28.29 -46.48 -24.84
C LEU A 15 -27.30 -45.30 -24.86
N ILE A 16 -27.79 -44.11 -25.19
CA ILE A 16 -27.06 -42.86 -24.94
C ILE A 16 -27.11 -42.63 -23.43
N ALA A 17 -26.10 -43.13 -22.73
CA ALA A 17 -25.79 -42.67 -21.38
C ALA A 17 -25.33 -41.22 -21.49
N VAL A 18 -26.19 -40.28 -21.10
CA VAL A 18 -25.79 -38.91 -20.82
C VAL A 18 -24.91 -38.95 -19.58
N ILE A 19 -23.60 -39.12 -19.80
CA ILE A 19 -22.60 -38.89 -18.75
C ILE A 19 -22.63 -37.38 -18.50
N PRO A 20 -22.95 -36.90 -17.29
CA PRO A 20 -22.77 -35.50 -16.98
C PRO A 20 -21.29 -35.22 -17.15
N MET A 21 -20.95 -34.42 -18.16
CA MET A 21 -19.61 -33.90 -18.34
C MET A 21 -19.30 -33.14 -17.05
N ALA A 22 -18.51 -33.74 -16.17
CA ALA A 22 -17.99 -33.07 -15.01
C ALA A 22 -17.30 -31.82 -15.55
N LYS A 23 -17.87 -30.64 -15.30
CA LYS A 23 -17.14 -29.38 -15.46
C LYS A 23 -15.84 -29.61 -14.70
N GLY A 24 -14.73 -29.73 -15.43
CA GLY A 24 -13.42 -29.86 -14.82
C GLY A 24 -13.33 -28.76 -13.78
N GLN A 25 -13.22 -29.15 -12.52
CA GLN A 25 -13.15 -28.21 -11.42
C GLN A 25 -11.86 -27.44 -11.66
N SER A 26 -11.95 -26.23 -12.22
CA SER A 26 -10.80 -25.38 -12.45
C SER A 26 -10.08 -25.26 -11.12
N VAL A 27 -8.83 -25.70 -11.08
CA VAL A 27 -8.08 -25.68 -9.84
C VAL A 27 -7.94 -24.23 -9.42
N SER A 28 -8.58 -23.86 -8.31
CA SER A 28 -8.61 -22.50 -7.78
C SER A 28 -7.20 -21.92 -7.69
N ASN A 29 -7.03 -20.70 -8.20
CA ASN A 29 -5.74 -19.98 -8.13
C ASN A 29 -5.38 -19.59 -6.68
N LEU A 30 -6.34 -19.65 -5.75
CA LEU A 30 -6.15 -19.30 -4.35
C LEU A 30 -5.06 -20.13 -3.66
N LYS A 31 -4.85 -21.37 -4.10
CA LYS A 31 -3.83 -22.25 -3.52
C LYS A 31 -2.39 -21.74 -3.73
N TYR A 32 -2.19 -20.84 -4.69
CA TYR A 32 -0.87 -20.29 -5.00
C TYR A 32 -0.53 -19.06 -4.16
N ILE A 33 -1.49 -18.48 -3.45
CA ILE A 33 -1.24 -17.26 -2.68
C ILE A 33 -0.59 -17.64 -1.36
N ASP A 34 0.54 -17.00 -1.08
CA ASP A 34 1.22 -17.14 0.20
C ASP A 34 1.55 -15.76 0.75
N PRO A 35 0.70 -15.19 1.64
CA PRO A 35 0.93 -13.87 2.24
C PRO A 35 2.22 -13.77 3.06
N ARG A 36 2.95 -14.87 3.26
CA ARG A 36 4.23 -14.89 3.97
C ARG A 36 5.43 -14.55 3.08
N ILE A 37 5.28 -14.63 1.75
CA ILE A 37 6.35 -14.22 0.84
C ILE A 37 6.55 -12.70 0.99
N GLY A 38 7.80 -12.31 1.29
CA GLY A 38 8.21 -10.93 1.53
C GLY A 38 8.28 -10.52 3.01
N ASN A 39 7.87 -11.39 3.95
CA ASN A 39 7.75 -11.01 5.36
C ASN A 39 9.07 -11.03 6.14
N VAL A 40 10.15 -11.48 5.53
CA VAL A 40 11.49 -11.48 6.12
C VAL A 40 12.36 -10.49 5.34
N GLY A 41 12.78 -9.41 5.99
CA GLY A 41 13.65 -8.39 5.44
C GLY A 41 14.83 -8.13 6.38
N ALA A 42 16.06 -8.19 5.85
CA ALA A 42 17.27 -7.95 6.64
C ALA A 42 17.77 -6.50 6.57
N LEU A 43 17.40 -5.78 5.51
CA LEU A 43 17.83 -4.41 5.23
C LEU A 43 16.67 -3.42 5.27
N LEU A 44 15.51 -3.84 4.76
CA LEU A 44 14.32 -3.01 4.59
C LEU A 44 13.13 -3.60 5.34
N GLU A 45 12.15 -2.73 5.55
CA GLU A 45 10.86 -3.08 6.11
C GLU A 45 10.19 -4.19 5.28
N PRO A 46 9.87 -5.36 5.89
CA PRO A 46 9.22 -6.45 5.19
C PRO A 46 7.75 -6.17 4.88
N THR A 47 7.14 -7.01 4.05
CA THR A 47 5.68 -7.05 3.91
C THR A 47 5.03 -7.69 5.14
N ARG A 48 3.74 -7.44 5.35
CA ARG A 48 2.94 -8.07 6.42
C ARG A 48 2.01 -9.13 5.84
N PRO A 49 1.74 -10.27 6.50
CA PRO A 49 0.82 -11.30 5.98
C PRO A 49 -0.65 -10.88 6.16
N LEU A 50 -1.12 -9.94 5.35
CA LEU A 50 -2.42 -9.32 5.56
C LEU A 50 -3.59 -10.26 5.24
N THR A 51 -4.52 -10.35 6.17
CA THR A 51 -5.86 -10.90 5.95
C THR A 51 -6.81 -9.73 5.71
N HIS A 52 -7.31 -9.57 4.49
CA HIS A 52 -8.13 -8.43 4.07
C HIS A 52 -8.96 -8.75 2.82
N LEU A 53 -9.97 -7.95 2.53
CA LEU A 53 -10.62 -7.95 1.22
C LEU A 53 -9.88 -6.99 0.25
N PRO A 54 -9.99 -7.19 -1.07
CA PRO A 54 -9.38 -6.31 -2.06
C PRO A 54 -9.83 -4.84 -1.89
N ASN A 55 -8.88 -3.93 -1.67
CA ASN A 55 -9.09 -2.48 -1.55
C ASN A 55 -10.12 -2.07 -0.46
N GLN A 56 -10.13 -2.74 0.69
CA GLN A 56 -11.06 -2.45 1.79
C GLN A 56 -10.35 -2.08 3.10
N VAL A 57 -11.10 -1.45 4.02
CA VAL A 57 -10.58 -0.86 5.28
C VAL A 57 -10.03 -1.89 6.24
N ILE A 58 -10.72 -3.02 6.40
CA ILE A 58 -10.30 -4.03 7.38
C ILE A 58 -9.11 -4.81 6.82
N ARG A 59 -7.94 -4.54 7.40
CA ARG A 59 -6.68 -5.21 7.11
C ARG A 59 -6.06 -5.69 8.40
N PHE A 60 -5.80 -6.98 8.48
CA PHE A 60 -5.41 -7.63 9.71
C PHE A 60 -4.10 -8.40 9.58
N THR A 61 -3.26 -8.28 10.59
CA THR A 61 -2.13 -9.16 10.89
C THR A 61 -1.89 -9.07 12.41
N PRO A 62 -1.46 -10.15 13.09
CA PRO A 62 -1.01 -10.05 14.49
C PRO A 62 0.10 -9.02 14.67
N GLN A 63 0.15 -8.36 15.83
CA GLN A 63 1.20 -7.41 16.18
C GLN A 63 2.42 -8.15 16.73
N ARG A 64 3.46 -8.22 15.90
CA ARG A 64 4.77 -8.78 16.18
C ARG A 64 5.82 -7.69 16.00
N LYS A 65 7.01 -7.85 16.59
CA LYS A 65 8.14 -6.98 16.31
C LYS A 65 8.55 -7.08 14.83
N ASP A 66 8.70 -8.31 14.34
CA ASP A 66 8.98 -8.65 12.95
C ASP A 66 8.56 -10.12 12.70
N ASN A 67 8.85 -10.68 11.52
CA ASN A 67 8.47 -12.06 11.21
C ASN A 67 9.38 -13.13 11.84
N PHE A 68 10.49 -12.74 12.48
CA PHE A 68 11.31 -13.65 13.29
C PHE A 68 10.87 -13.69 14.75
N ASP A 69 9.96 -12.81 15.15
CA ASP A 69 9.40 -12.76 16.49
C ASP A 69 8.47 -13.96 16.74
N ASP A 70 8.87 -14.81 17.69
CA ASP A 70 8.09 -15.96 18.15
C ASP A 70 6.99 -15.57 19.14
N GLN A 71 6.81 -14.26 19.37
CA GLN A 71 5.79 -13.75 20.28
C GLN A 71 4.84 -12.76 19.61
N ILE A 72 3.58 -12.81 20.02
CA ILE A 72 2.54 -11.85 19.64
C ILE A 72 2.24 -10.97 20.84
N SER A 73 2.29 -9.66 20.65
CA SER A 73 1.91 -8.70 21.69
C SER A 73 0.38 -8.55 21.82
N SER A 74 -0.29 -8.49 20.68
CA SER A 74 -1.73 -8.22 20.56
C SER A 74 -2.23 -8.44 19.13
N PHE A 75 -3.53 -8.28 18.93
CA PHE A 75 -4.19 -8.36 17.63
C PHE A 75 -4.85 -7.01 17.33
N PRO A 76 -4.43 -6.25 16.31
CA PRO A 76 -5.09 -5.02 15.93
C PRO A 76 -6.44 -5.30 15.27
N LEU A 77 -7.44 -4.43 15.46
CA LEU A 77 -8.72 -4.55 14.76
C LEU A 77 -8.63 -4.05 13.30
N THR A 78 -7.70 -3.15 12.99
CA THR A 78 -7.29 -2.87 11.61
C THR A 78 -5.95 -2.16 11.53
N LEU A 79 -5.22 -2.37 10.44
CA LEU A 79 -4.13 -1.50 9.99
C LEU A 79 -4.71 -0.32 9.20
N VAL A 80 -4.32 0.91 9.58
CA VAL A 80 -4.83 2.14 8.96
C VAL A 80 -4.11 2.47 7.65
N SER A 81 -2.87 2.02 7.50
CA SER A 81 -2.09 2.06 6.26
C SER A 81 -1.18 0.83 6.21
N HIS A 82 -0.59 0.53 5.04
CA HIS A 82 0.38 -0.56 4.88
C HIS A 82 1.47 -0.55 5.97
N ARG A 83 1.99 0.64 6.34
CA ARG A 83 3.01 0.80 7.40
C ARG A 83 2.76 1.92 8.40
N LEU A 84 1.80 2.82 8.15
CA LEU A 84 1.56 3.97 9.04
C LEU A 84 0.57 3.64 10.16
N GLY A 85 0.82 2.57 10.90
CA GLY A 85 0.12 2.28 12.15
C GLY A 85 -1.21 1.54 12.04
N GLN A 86 -1.80 1.33 13.21
CA GLN A 86 -2.95 0.48 13.47
C GLN A 86 -3.80 1.06 14.60
N VAL A 87 -5.02 0.58 14.77
CA VAL A 87 -5.93 1.00 15.86
C VAL A 87 -6.61 -0.19 16.49
N PHE A 88 -6.95 -0.01 17.77
CA PHE A 88 -7.62 -0.93 18.68
C PHE A 88 -6.90 -2.26 18.83
N SER A 89 -6.25 -2.45 19.97
CA SER A 89 -5.66 -3.73 20.38
C SER A 89 -6.72 -4.61 21.03
N ILE A 90 -6.79 -5.89 20.63
CA ILE A 90 -7.49 -6.95 21.35
C ILE A 90 -6.52 -8.10 21.65
N LYS A 91 -6.67 -8.74 22.82
CA LYS A 91 -5.81 -9.83 23.26
C LYS A 91 -6.58 -10.83 24.11
N PRO A 92 -6.57 -12.15 23.78
CA PRO A 92 -7.14 -13.17 24.67
C PRO A 92 -6.28 -13.34 25.91
N PHE A 93 -6.92 -13.64 27.04
CA PHE A 93 -6.21 -13.85 28.31
C PHE A 93 -6.94 -14.86 29.19
N VAL A 94 -6.20 -15.73 29.89
CA VAL A 94 -6.77 -16.78 30.76
C VAL A 94 -6.25 -16.75 32.21
N LYS A 95 -5.34 -15.83 32.53
CA LYS A 95 -4.74 -15.67 33.86
C LYS A 95 -5.44 -14.55 34.65
N PRO A 96 -5.27 -14.46 35.97
CA PRO A 96 -5.75 -13.32 36.75
C PRO A 96 -5.20 -11.98 36.21
N ILE A 97 -6.11 -11.06 35.90
CA ILE A 97 -5.77 -9.76 35.30
C ILE A 97 -5.05 -8.89 36.34
N ASN A 98 -3.96 -8.24 35.92
CA ASN A 98 -3.18 -7.30 36.70
C ASN A 98 -2.55 -6.22 35.78
N ALA A 99 -1.80 -5.27 36.35
CA ALA A 99 -1.23 -4.16 35.60
C ALA A 99 -0.33 -4.58 34.42
N GLY A 100 0.37 -5.71 34.52
CA GLY A 100 1.26 -6.23 33.47
C GLY A 100 0.56 -7.13 32.44
N SER A 101 -0.74 -7.39 32.55
CA SER A 101 -1.46 -8.31 31.66
C SER A 101 -1.43 -7.90 30.19
N TRP A 102 -1.47 -6.59 29.89
CA TRP A 102 -1.40 -6.08 28.52
C TRP A 102 -0.02 -6.27 27.90
N ASP A 103 1.04 -6.18 28.71
CA ASP A 103 2.44 -6.23 28.27
C ASP A 103 2.97 -7.67 28.11
N GLN A 104 2.23 -8.68 28.60
CA GLN A 104 2.65 -10.09 28.53
C GLN A 104 2.63 -10.61 27.07
N LEU A 105 3.78 -10.89 26.48
CA LEU A 105 3.83 -11.45 25.12
C LEU A 105 3.28 -12.91 25.09
N GLN A 106 2.70 -13.31 23.95
CA GLN A 106 2.08 -14.62 23.75
C GLN A 106 2.86 -15.43 22.71
N THR A 107 3.49 -16.52 23.13
CA THR A 107 4.31 -17.36 22.24
C THR A 107 3.43 -18.12 21.24
N TRP A 108 3.89 -18.20 19.98
CA TRP A 108 3.22 -18.90 18.89
C TRP A 108 4.24 -19.65 18.01
N ASP A 109 3.77 -20.47 17.08
CA ASP A 109 4.63 -21.21 16.14
C ASP A 109 4.12 -21.06 14.70
N HIS A 110 5.03 -20.91 13.73
CA HIS A 110 4.75 -20.87 12.31
C HIS A 110 4.00 -22.10 11.80
N GLU A 111 4.26 -23.29 12.35
CA GLU A 111 3.55 -24.53 11.99
C GLU A 111 2.09 -24.54 12.45
N LEU A 112 1.76 -23.70 13.43
CA LEU A 112 0.42 -23.55 14.00
C LEU A 112 -0.30 -22.30 13.49
N GLU A 113 0.25 -21.62 12.49
CA GLU A 113 -0.33 -20.47 11.83
C GLU A 113 -0.88 -20.82 10.45
N MET A 114 -2.10 -20.36 10.19
CA MET A 114 -2.66 -20.32 8.85
C MET A 114 -2.88 -18.86 8.49
N ALA A 115 -2.20 -18.38 7.44
CA ALA A 115 -2.37 -17.04 6.91
C ALA A 115 -2.83 -17.10 5.45
N SER A 116 -4.00 -16.53 5.18
CA SER A 116 -4.54 -16.36 3.83
C SER A 116 -5.27 -15.02 3.73
N PRO A 117 -5.50 -14.50 2.52
CA PRO A 117 -6.19 -13.22 2.38
C PRO A 117 -7.61 -13.19 3.00
N TRP A 118 -8.30 -14.33 3.10
CA TRP A 118 -9.68 -14.43 3.63
C TRP A 118 -9.77 -15.03 5.04
N PHE A 119 -8.68 -15.52 5.61
CA PHE A 119 -8.70 -16.22 6.89
C PHE A 119 -7.33 -16.25 7.54
N TYR A 120 -7.33 -16.00 8.85
CA TYR A 120 -6.17 -16.17 9.72
C TYR A 120 -6.51 -17.09 10.89
N SER A 121 -5.55 -17.92 11.30
CA SER A 121 -5.59 -18.68 12.55
C SER A 121 -4.20 -18.80 13.15
N THR A 122 -4.09 -18.71 14.48
CA THR A 122 -2.86 -19.08 15.22
C THR A 122 -3.23 -19.76 16.53
N TYR A 123 -2.34 -20.61 17.02
CA TYR A 123 -2.40 -21.17 18.37
C TYR A 123 -1.38 -20.49 19.28
N LEU A 124 -1.83 -20.00 20.44
CA LEU A 124 -1.04 -19.36 21.47
C LEU A 124 -0.63 -20.41 22.50
N ILE A 125 0.64 -20.78 22.49
CA ILE A 125 1.15 -21.97 23.16
C ILE A 125 1.03 -21.86 24.69
N ASP A 126 1.42 -20.71 25.24
CA ASP A 126 1.48 -20.50 26.70
C ASP A 126 0.09 -20.43 27.37
N GLU A 127 -0.95 -20.14 26.59
CA GLU A 127 -2.31 -19.95 27.08
C GLU A 127 -3.29 -21.02 26.60
N ASP A 128 -2.87 -21.92 25.72
CA ASP A 128 -3.73 -22.93 25.07
C ASP A 128 -4.96 -22.29 24.42
N VAL A 129 -4.73 -21.19 23.69
CA VAL A 129 -5.79 -20.41 23.02
C VAL A 129 -5.61 -20.44 21.51
N THR A 130 -6.67 -20.77 20.78
CA THR A 130 -6.71 -20.56 19.33
C THR A 130 -7.36 -19.20 19.03
N VAL A 131 -6.72 -18.39 18.19
CA VAL A 131 -7.24 -17.13 17.68
C VAL A 131 -7.50 -17.25 16.18
N GLU A 132 -8.74 -17.05 15.76
CA GLU A 132 -9.16 -17.08 14.36
C GLU A 132 -9.74 -15.72 13.95
N PHE A 133 -9.50 -15.31 12.70
CA PHE A 133 -10.00 -14.04 12.17
C PHE A 133 -10.45 -14.20 10.70
N THR A 134 -11.53 -13.50 10.34
CA THR A 134 -11.98 -13.33 8.95
C THR A 134 -12.40 -11.87 8.68
N PRO A 135 -12.04 -11.28 7.52
CA PRO A 135 -12.33 -9.90 7.21
C PRO A 135 -13.65 -9.75 6.43
N GLY A 136 -14.34 -8.64 6.68
CA GLY A 136 -15.29 -8.00 5.78
C GLY A 136 -14.67 -6.74 5.17
N LYS A 137 -15.50 -5.86 4.62
CA LYS A 137 -15.13 -4.57 4.04
C LYS A 137 -14.77 -3.57 5.14
N LYS A 138 -15.72 -3.32 6.05
CA LYS A 138 -15.61 -2.41 7.19
C LYS A 138 -15.80 -3.14 8.52
N THR A 139 -15.96 -4.46 8.45
CA THR A 139 -16.24 -5.34 9.58
C THR A 139 -15.26 -6.49 9.67
N GLY A 140 -15.17 -7.11 10.84
CA GLY A 140 -14.37 -8.31 11.06
C GLY A 140 -14.99 -9.19 12.12
N ILE A 141 -14.61 -10.47 12.11
CA ILE A 141 -15.02 -11.41 13.15
C ILE A 141 -13.77 -12.11 13.67
N PHE A 142 -13.50 -11.91 14.97
CA PHE A 142 -12.61 -12.77 15.73
C PHE A 142 -13.38 -13.93 16.34
N ARG A 143 -12.75 -15.10 16.39
CA ARG A 143 -13.21 -16.26 17.16
C ARG A 143 -12.04 -16.77 18.01
N PHE A 144 -12.23 -16.77 19.31
CA PHE A 144 -11.27 -17.24 20.30
C PHE A 144 -11.75 -18.56 20.88
N ARG A 145 -10.87 -19.58 20.91
CA ARG A 145 -11.13 -20.85 21.57
C ARG A 145 -10.22 -20.98 22.78
N PHE A 146 -10.83 -21.12 23.94
CA PHE A 146 -10.14 -21.14 25.24
C PHE A 146 -10.08 -22.55 25.81
N PRO A 147 -9.09 -22.85 26.67
CA PRO A 147 -8.95 -24.18 27.24
C PRO A 147 -10.09 -24.47 28.23
N ALA A 148 -10.45 -25.75 28.34
CA ALA A 148 -11.55 -26.18 29.18
C ALA A 148 -11.32 -25.80 30.66
N GLY A 149 -12.35 -25.27 31.31
CA GLY A 149 -12.29 -24.89 32.74
C GLY A 149 -11.55 -23.58 33.04
N SER A 150 -11.06 -22.87 32.02
CA SER A 150 -10.49 -21.52 32.16
C SER A 150 -11.54 -20.47 32.52
N GLU A 151 -11.05 -19.30 32.96
CA GLU A 151 -11.82 -18.07 33.14
C GLU A 151 -11.36 -17.06 32.09
N PRO A 152 -11.91 -17.10 30.87
CA PRO A 152 -11.36 -16.34 29.75
C PRO A 152 -11.75 -14.87 29.82
N ALA A 153 -10.83 -14.03 29.38
CA ALA A 153 -11.02 -12.60 29.20
C ALA A 153 -10.53 -12.16 27.82
N LEU A 154 -11.04 -11.01 27.37
CA LEU A 154 -10.48 -10.26 26.27
C LEU A 154 -10.02 -8.91 26.81
N LEU A 155 -8.73 -8.61 26.61
CA LEU A 155 -8.11 -7.35 26.96
C LEU A 155 -8.13 -6.42 25.74
N PHE A 156 -8.41 -5.15 25.98
CA PHE A 156 -8.51 -4.09 25.00
C PHE A 156 -7.55 -2.95 25.37
N GLY A 157 -6.88 -2.40 24.38
CA GLY A 157 -6.02 -1.23 24.54
C GLY A 157 -5.88 -0.44 23.26
N ASN A 158 -5.16 0.68 23.32
CA ASN A 158 -4.88 1.54 22.17
C ASN A 158 -3.42 1.42 21.71
N TYR A 159 -3.17 1.70 20.43
CA TYR A 159 -1.81 1.82 19.88
C TYR A 159 -1.34 3.26 19.82
N ASN A 160 -2.28 4.20 19.76
CA ASN A 160 -2.01 5.61 19.55
C ASN A 160 -2.30 6.42 20.82
N ASN A 161 -1.52 7.48 21.04
CA ASN A 161 -1.77 8.44 22.10
C ASN A 161 -3.01 9.30 21.79
N GLY A 162 -3.70 9.79 22.82
CA GLY A 162 -4.85 10.68 22.69
C GLY A 162 -5.98 10.24 23.61
N ASN A 163 -7.10 10.97 23.64
CA ASN A 163 -8.23 10.65 24.52
C ASN A 163 -9.05 9.47 23.98
N ASN A 164 -8.49 8.26 24.08
CA ASN A 164 -9.09 7.01 23.62
C ASN A 164 -10.18 6.56 24.59
N GLN A 165 -11.14 5.76 24.10
CA GLN A 165 -12.33 5.40 24.87
C GLN A 165 -12.79 3.98 24.57
N TYR A 166 -13.28 3.30 25.61
CA TYR A 166 -14.09 2.09 25.47
C TYR A 166 -15.32 2.18 26.37
N ASN A 167 -16.49 1.83 25.82
CA ASN A 167 -17.74 1.71 26.57
C ASN A 167 -18.38 0.35 26.29
N PHE A 168 -18.57 -0.42 27.36
CA PHE A 168 -19.14 -1.75 27.36
C PHE A 168 -20.61 -1.73 27.78
N SER A 169 -21.33 -2.71 27.26
CA SER A 169 -22.58 -3.25 27.79
C SER A 169 -22.40 -4.76 27.97
N ASP A 170 -23.43 -5.47 28.43
CA ASP A 170 -23.34 -6.92 28.70
C ASP A 170 -22.76 -7.73 27.53
N THR A 171 -23.11 -7.37 26.30
CA THR A 171 -22.65 -8.05 25.06
C THR A 171 -22.11 -7.10 24.00
N GLY A 172 -22.10 -5.79 24.24
CA GLY A 172 -21.72 -4.79 23.24
C GLY A 172 -20.49 -3.99 23.66
N LEU A 173 -19.76 -3.51 22.67
CA LEU A 173 -18.62 -2.61 22.83
C LEU A 173 -18.75 -1.45 21.85
N THR A 174 -18.52 -0.23 22.32
CA THR A 174 -18.14 0.90 21.47
C THR A 174 -16.77 1.39 21.87
N GLY A 175 -16.01 1.90 20.90
CA GLY A 175 -14.70 2.46 21.17
C GLY A 175 -14.41 3.64 20.26
N MET A 176 -13.44 4.44 20.67
CA MET A 176 -12.87 5.51 19.86
C MET A 176 -11.38 5.58 20.14
N GLU A 177 -10.57 5.59 19.08
CA GLU A 177 -9.12 5.79 19.17
C GLU A 177 -8.71 6.99 18.32
N ILE A 178 -7.84 7.83 18.87
CA ILE A 178 -7.23 8.95 18.16
C ILE A 178 -6.01 8.44 17.41
N TYR A 179 -6.11 8.41 16.09
CA TYR A 179 -5.04 8.08 15.18
C TYR A 179 -4.38 9.35 14.63
N HIS A 180 -3.06 9.34 14.49
CA HIS A 180 -2.27 10.47 13.95
C HIS A 180 -2.58 11.83 14.62
N GLY A 181 -2.84 11.83 15.93
CA GLY A 181 -3.03 13.03 16.75
C GLY A 181 -4.41 13.67 16.69
N ASP A 182 -5.14 13.58 15.56
CA ASP A 182 -6.42 14.26 15.39
C ASP A 182 -7.52 13.44 14.69
N ILE A 183 -7.20 12.31 14.09
CA ILE A 183 -8.16 11.48 13.36
C ILE A 183 -8.89 10.56 14.33
N LYS A 184 -10.21 10.66 14.41
CA LYS A 184 -11.02 9.77 15.24
C LYS A 184 -11.39 8.53 14.44
N VAL A 185 -11.04 7.36 14.97
CA VAL A 185 -11.52 6.08 14.46
C VAL A 185 -12.52 5.52 15.47
N TYR A 186 -13.67 5.07 14.98
CA TYR A 186 -14.79 4.61 15.79
C TYR A 186 -14.99 3.11 15.65
N LEU A 187 -15.32 2.45 16.75
CA LEU A 187 -15.56 1.01 16.86
C LEU A 187 -16.98 0.75 17.37
N TYR A 188 -17.64 -0.23 16.75
CA TYR A 188 -18.84 -0.87 17.29
C TYR A 188 -18.68 -2.39 17.20
N GLY A 189 -18.99 -3.12 18.26
CA GLY A 189 -18.90 -4.58 18.25
C GLY A 189 -19.81 -5.29 19.23
N LYS A 190 -19.94 -6.60 19.03
CA LYS A 190 -20.74 -7.50 19.86
C LYS A 190 -20.01 -8.82 20.13
N PHE A 191 -20.08 -9.25 21.38
CA PHE A 191 -19.64 -10.55 21.85
C PHE A 191 -20.76 -11.58 21.72
N SER A 192 -20.40 -12.83 21.43
CA SER A 192 -21.33 -13.97 21.43
C SER A 192 -21.82 -14.37 22.83
N THR A 193 -21.09 -13.95 23.87
CA THR A 193 -21.30 -14.36 25.26
C THR A 193 -21.26 -13.10 26.12
N ALA A 194 -22.16 -13.00 27.09
CA ALA A 194 -22.12 -11.89 28.03
C ALA A 194 -20.93 -12.02 28.99
N GLY A 195 -20.36 -10.88 29.39
CA GLY A 195 -19.22 -10.84 30.32
C GLY A 195 -19.31 -9.68 31.30
N LYS A 196 -18.41 -9.67 32.28
CA LYS A 196 -18.25 -8.60 33.26
C LYS A 196 -17.16 -7.65 32.78
N PRO A 197 -17.50 -6.42 32.34
CA PRO A 197 -16.50 -5.46 31.90
C PRO A 197 -15.73 -4.87 33.09
N GLY A 198 -14.51 -4.46 32.82
CA GLY A 198 -13.66 -3.77 33.77
C GLY A 198 -12.58 -2.95 33.08
N ALA A 199 -11.83 -2.21 33.88
CA ALA A 199 -10.72 -1.41 33.41
C ALA A 199 -9.58 -1.39 34.43
N LEU A 200 -8.37 -1.09 33.99
CA LEU A 200 -7.23 -0.88 34.87
C LEU A 200 -7.23 0.57 35.36
N GLU A 201 -7.44 0.78 36.66
CA GLU A 201 -7.35 2.09 37.31
C GLU A 201 -6.30 2.02 38.42
N ASN A 202 -5.36 2.98 38.45
CA ASN A 202 -4.28 3.03 39.45
C ASN A 202 -3.51 1.71 39.59
N GLY A 203 -3.30 0.99 38.48
CA GLY A 203 -2.59 -0.29 38.44
C GLY A 203 -3.40 -1.49 38.95
N ARG A 204 -4.71 -1.37 39.15
CA ARG A 204 -5.58 -2.47 39.61
C ARG A 204 -6.80 -2.66 38.71
N PRO A 205 -7.24 -3.90 38.47
CA PRO A 205 -8.47 -4.16 37.73
C PRO A 205 -9.69 -3.76 38.58
N GLU A 206 -10.53 -2.90 38.04
CA GLU A 206 -11.75 -2.39 38.68
C GLU A 206 -12.97 -2.67 37.79
N ASN A 207 -14.13 -2.91 38.41
CA ASN A 207 -15.38 -3.06 37.67
C ASN A 207 -15.79 -1.70 37.09
N ARG A 208 -15.80 -1.60 35.77
CA ARG A 208 -16.08 -0.39 35.01
C ARG A 208 -16.69 -0.77 33.67
N ASN A 209 -17.74 -0.05 33.29
CA ASN A 209 -18.36 -0.19 31.98
C ASN A 209 -17.79 0.82 30.98
N SER A 210 -17.01 1.80 31.43
CA SER A 210 -16.46 2.86 30.58
C SER A 210 -15.10 3.31 31.09
N ILE A 211 -14.18 3.59 30.18
CA ILE A 211 -12.89 4.21 30.49
C ILE A 211 -12.46 5.10 29.33
N SER A 212 -11.78 6.20 29.65
CA SER A 212 -11.17 7.11 28.69
C SER A 212 -9.83 7.63 29.16
N GLY A 213 -8.89 7.89 28.24
CA GLY A 213 -7.59 8.45 28.55
C GLY A 213 -6.53 8.14 27.48
N ASN A 214 -5.27 8.43 27.79
CA ASN A 214 -4.14 8.23 26.86
C ASN A 214 -3.69 6.78 26.72
N ASP A 215 -3.61 6.04 27.84
CA ASP A 215 -3.26 4.62 27.89
C ASP A 215 -4.45 3.86 28.51
N VAL A 216 -5.45 3.57 27.68
CA VAL A 216 -6.66 2.90 28.13
C VAL A 216 -6.43 1.40 28.14
N LYS A 217 -6.64 0.78 29.30
CA LYS A 217 -6.58 -0.66 29.49
C LYS A 217 -7.93 -1.15 29.98
N ALA A 218 -8.73 -1.71 29.07
CA ALA A 218 -10.08 -2.18 29.35
C ALA A 218 -10.18 -3.69 29.13
N PHE A 219 -11.08 -4.38 29.81
CA PHE A 219 -11.25 -5.81 29.63
C PHE A 219 -12.71 -6.23 29.77
N ILE A 220 -13.03 -7.41 29.28
CA ILE A 220 -14.27 -8.11 29.58
C ILE A 220 -13.95 -9.54 30.01
N GLN A 221 -14.41 -9.91 31.20
CA GLN A 221 -14.21 -11.23 31.80
C GLN A 221 -15.46 -12.09 31.56
N PHE A 222 -15.30 -13.24 30.92
CA PHE A 222 -16.40 -14.16 30.61
C PHE A 222 -16.58 -15.21 31.70
N PRO A 223 -17.77 -15.85 31.78
CA PRO A 223 -18.01 -16.94 32.72
C PRO A 223 -17.02 -18.08 32.55
N LYS A 224 -16.63 -18.69 33.69
CA LYS A 224 -15.80 -19.89 33.71
C LYS A 224 -16.36 -20.99 32.80
N GLY A 225 -15.50 -21.61 32.02
CA GLY A 225 -15.88 -22.67 31.08
C GLY A 225 -16.44 -22.18 29.74
N SER A 226 -16.41 -20.86 29.46
CA SER A 226 -16.71 -20.34 28.13
C SER A 226 -15.64 -20.79 27.12
N SER A 227 -15.90 -21.83 26.35
CA SER A 227 -14.91 -22.46 25.47
C SER A 227 -14.70 -21.73 24.15
N THR A 228 -15.69 -21.00 23.65
CA THR A 228 -15.59 -20.24 22.39
C THR A 228 -16.28 -18.88 22.53
N ILE A 229 -15.54 -17.82 22.24
CA ILE A 229 -16.03 -16.44 22.23
C ILE A 229 -15.82 -15.87 20.83
N SER A 230 -16.88 -15.38 20.20
CA SER A 230 -16.76 -14.59 18.98
C SER A 230 -16.93 -13.11 19.27
N PHE A 231 -16.09 -12.27 18.68
CA PHE A 231 -16.23 -10.82 18.69
C PHE A 231 -16.42 -10.33 17.25
N LYS A 232 -17.66 -9.92 16.95
CA LYS A 232 -18.02 -9.29 15.69
C LYS A 232 -17.84 -7.78 15.85
N TYR A 233 -17.25 -7.10 14.88
CA TYR A 233 -17.06 -5.65 14.99
C TYR A 233 -17.09 -4.95 13.63
N ALA A 234 -17.21 -3.62 13.71
CA ALA A 234 -17.16 -2.69 12.59
C ALA A 234 -16.35 -1.45 12.97
N ILE A 235 -15.67 -0.89 11.98
CA ILE A 235 -14.93 0.37 12.09
C ILE A 235 -15.58 1.44 11.23
N SER A 236 -15.51 2.69 11.67
CA SER A 236 -15.87 3.88 10.91
C SER A 236 -14.87 5.00 11.13
N TYR A 237 -14.64 5.82 10.11
CA TYR A 237 -13.91 7.09 10.22
C TYR A 237 -14.84 8.30 10.40
N ILE A 238 -16.16 8.09 10.39
CA ILE A 238 -17.18 9.14 10.50
C ILE A 238 -17.71 9.26 11.93
N SER A 239 -18.29 8.19 12.49
CA SER A 239 -18.87 8.22 13.84
C SER A 239 -19.15 6.83 14.42
N SER A 240 -19.46 6.77 15.72
CA SER A 240 -19.93 5.55 16.39
C SER A 240 -21.24 5.02 15.79
N GLU A 241 -22.16 5.91 15.41
CA GLU A 241 -23.41 5.55 14.74
C GLU A 241 -23.16 4.95 13.37
N GLN A 242 -22.20 5.52 12.61
CA GLN A 242 -21.81 4.98 11.31
C GLN A 242 -21.12 3.61 11.45
N ALA A 243 -20.25 3.42 12.46
CA ALA A 243 -19.68 2.10 12.76
C ALA A 243 -20.78 1.06 13.03
N ARG A 244 -21.82 1.45 13.78
CA ARG A 244 -22.99 0.57 14.01
C ARG A 244 -23.75 0.27 12.72
N LYS A 245 -23.95 1.24 11.82
CA LYS A 245 -24.58 0.98 10.50
C LYS A 245 -23.75 0.02 9.66
N ASN A 246 -22.42 0.17 9.64
CA ASN A 246 -21.52 -0.75 8.94
C ASN A 246 -21.67 -2.17 9.51
N PHE A 247 -21.73 -2.30 10.84
CA PHE A 247 -21.99 -3.57 11.52
C PHE A 247 -23.33 -4.17 11.09
N ASP A 248 -24.42 -3.41 11.21
CA ASP A 248 -25.79 -3.88 10.99
C ASP A 248 -26.06 -4.19 9.51
N SER A 249 -25.35 -3.55 8.57
CA SER A 249 -25.48 -3.80 7.13
C SER A 249 -24.67 -5.01 6.67
N GLU A 250 -23.39 -5.09 7.05
CA GLU A 250 -22.49 -6.13 6.55
C GLU A 250 -22.64 -7.45 7.30
N LEU A 251 -22.87 -7.42 8.62
CA LEU A 251 -22.91 -8.64 9.45
C LEU A 251 -24.32 -9.18 9.70
N LYS A 252 -25.36 -8.63 9.06
CA LYS A 252 -26.74 -9.12 9.19
C LYS A 252 -26.85 -10.57 8.72
N GLY A 253 -27.14 -11.48 9.65
CA GLY A 253 -27.25 -12.91 9.35
C GLY A 253 -25.92 -13.59 9.03
N GLN A 254 -24.79 -12.89 9.10
CA GLN A 254 -23.46 -13.45 8.90
C GLN A 254 -22.92 -14.01 10.22
N ASP A 255 -22.34 -15.20 10.15
CA ASP A 255 -21.48 -15.78 11.16
C ASP A 255 -20.03 -15.87 10.67
N PHE A 256 -19.14 -16.44 11.47
CA PHE A 256 -17.72 -16.55 11.11
C PHE A 256 -17.53 -17.32 9.78
N ASN A 257 -18.19 -18.46 9.62
CA ASN A 257 -17.96 -19.36 8.50
C ASN A 257 -18.53 -18.78 7.20
N SER A 258 -19.70 -18.14 7.26
CA SER A 258 -20.32 -17.46 6.12
C SER A 258 -19.52 -16.24 5.66
N LEU A 259 -19.02 -15.41 6.59
CA LEU A 259 -18.16 -14.27 6.24
C LEU A 259 -16.82 -14.74 5.63
N GLN A 260 -16.20 -15.78 6.20
CA GLN A 260 -14.99 -16.41 5.66
C GLN A 260 -15.20 -16.94 4.24
N GLN A 261 -16.31 -17.63 4.00
CA GLN A 261 -16.64 -18.16 2.69
C GLN A 261 -16.90 -17.04 1.67
N GLN A 262 -17.56 -15.96 2.08
CA GLN A 262 -17.77 -14.77 1.24
C GLN A 262 -16.43 -14.11 0.90
N ALA A 263 -15.55 -13.91 1.88
CA ALA A 263 -14.21 -13.36 1.67
C ALA A 263 -13.39 -14.21 0.69
N ARG A 264 -13.44 -15.54 0.84
CA ARG A 264 -12.80 -16.49 -0.08
C ARG A 264 -13.34 -16.35 -1.50
N GLN A 265 -14.67 -16.23 -1.67
CA GLN A 265 -15.29 -16.08 -3.00
C GLN A 265 -14.94 -14.76 -3.68
N ILE A 266 -14.81 -13.66 -2.92
CA ILE A 266 -14.36 -12.37 -3.44
C ILE A 266 -12.94 -12.50 -4.00
N TRP A 267 -12.04 -13.14 -3.26
CA TRP A 267 -10.68 -13.39 -3.74
C TRP A 267 -10.65 -14.35 -4.93
N GLU A 268 -11.46 -15.41 -4.95
CA GLU A 268 -11.55 -16.32 -6.11
C GLU A 268 -11.90 -15.54 -7.39
N LYS A 269 -12.92 -14.67 -7.32
CA LYS A 269 -13.30 -13.80 -8.43
C LYS A 269 -12.16 -12.86 -8.84
N THR A 270 -11.49 -12.25 -7.87
CA THR A 270 -10.38 -11.30 -8.11
C THR A 270 -9.23 -11.97 -8.84
N PHE A 271 -8.79 -13.15 -8.39
CA PHE A 271 -7.67 -13.86 -9.01
C PHE A 271 -8.03 -14.65 -10.28
N SER A 272 -9.31 -14.71 -10.62
CA SER A 272 -9.76 -15.24 -11.91
C SER A 272 -9.57 -14.24 -13.07
N GLN A 273 -9.23 -12.97 -12.76
CA GLN A 273 -8.99 -11.94 -13.78
C GLN A 273 -7.76 -12.24 -14.64
N ILE A 274 -6.75 -12.93 -14.08
CA ILE A 274 -5.60 -13.41 -14.83
C ILE A 274 -5.44 -14.92 -14.57
N ASN A 275 -5.50 -15.72 -15.64
CA ASN A 275 -5.28 -17.16 -15.58
C ASN A 275 -3.97 -17.50 -16.29
N VAL A 276 -2.98 -17.99 -15.53
CA VAL A 276 -1.67 -18.38 -16.07
C VAL A 276 -1.61 -19.88 -16.39
N GLU A 277 -1.15 -20.22 -17.59
CA GLU A 277 -0.88 -21.59 -18.04
C GLU A 277 0.64 -21.86 -18.11
N GLY A 278 1.06 -23.11 -17.90
CA GLY A 278 2.49 -23.46 -17.81
C GLY A 278 3.19 -22.98 -16.52
N GLY A 279 4.53 -23.07 -16.49
CA GLY A 279 5.36 -22.67 -15.35
C GLY A 279 5.37 -23.64 -14.16
N THR A 280 6.33 -23.44 -13.25
CA THR A 280 6.45 -24.21 -12.01
C THR A 280 5.47 -23.72 -10.95
N GLU A 281 5.21 -24.54 -9.92
CA GLU A 281 4.41 -24.10 -8.78
C GLU A 281 5.01 -22.88 -8.07
N ALA A 282 6.34 -22.81 -7.95
CA ALA A 282 7.03 -21.66 -7.38
C ALA A 282 6.75 -20.37 -8.17
N GLN A 283 6.81 -20.43 -9.50
CA GLN A 283 6.49 -19.27 -10.36
C GLN A 283 5.04 -18.82 -10.20
N LYS A 284 4.09 -19.77 -10.13
CA LYS A 284 2.67 -19.45 -9.88
C LYS A 284 2.48 -18.83 -8.51
N ARG A 285 3.19 -19.33 -7.49
CA ARG A 285 3.16 -18.74 -6.14
C ARG A 285 3.68 -17.31 -6.11
N SER A 286 4.80 -17.04 -6.77
CA SER A 286 5.33 -15.67 -6.92
C SER A 286 4.34 -14.77 -7.64
N PHE A 287 3.77 -15.23 -8.76
CA PHE A 287 2.82 -14.45 -9.57
C PHE A 287 1.55 -14.09 -8.79
N TYR A 288 0.83 -15.08 -8.26
CA TYR A 288 -0.45 -14.83 -7.58
C TYR A 288 -0.27 -14.12 -6.23
N THR A 289 0.87 -14.31 -5.56
CA THR A 289 1.18 -13.52 -4.37
C THR A 289 1.50 -12.06 -4.72
N ALA A 290 2.26 -11.80 -5.78
CA ALA A 290 2.50 -10.43 -6.24
C ALA A 290 1.20 -9.73 -6.65
N LEU A 291 0.32 -10.42 -7.39
CA LEU A 291 -1.00 -9.91 -7.74
C LEU A 291 -1.87 -9.63 -6.51
N TYR A 292 -1.81 -10.48 -5.49
CA TYR A 292 -2.48 -10.25 -4.19
C TYR A 292 -2.03 -8.93 -3.54
N ARG A 293 -0.73 -8.62 -3.56
CA ARG A 293 -0.18 -7.38 -2.98
C ARG A 293 -0.71 -6.11 -3.66
N CYS A 294 -1.08 -6.18 -4.95
CA CYS A 294 -1.69 -5.06 -5.67
C CYS A 294 -3.07 -4.66 -5.10
N TYR A 295 -3.71 -5.50 -4.29
CA TYR A 295 -5.02 -5.22 -3.73
C TYR A 295 -5.00 -4.71 -2.29
N GLU A 296 -3.82 -4.48 -1.70
CA GLU A 296 -3.69 -3.90 -0.35
C GLU A 296 -4.01 -2.39 -0.32
N ARG A 297 -3.83 -1.73 -1.46
CA ARG A 297 -3.88 -0.28 -1.66
C ARG A 297 -4.36 0.02 -3.08
N MET A 298 -5.08 1.10 -3.36
CA MET A 298 -5.71 2.02 -2.40
C MET A 298 -6.86 1.35 -1.64
N VAL A 299 -7.34 1.95 -0.56
CA VAL A 299 -8.49 1.45 0.21
C VAL A 299 -9.69 2.37 0.03
N ASP A 300 -10.84 1.79 -0.31
CA ASP A 300 -12.13 2.49 -0.30
C ASP A 300 -12.49 2.80 1.16
N ILE A 301 -12.71 4.06 1.51
CA ILE A 301 -13.13 4.49 2.85
C ILE A 301 -14.54 5.06 2.88
N THR A 302 -15.32 4.92 1.81
CA THR A 302 -16.71 5.38 1.75
C THR A 302 -17.61 4.54 2.66
N GLU A 303 -18.51 5.23 3.33
CA GLU A 303 -19.47 4.73 4.31
C GLU A 303 -20.82 5.43 4.08
N ASP A 304 -21.83 4.69 3.60
CA ASP A 304 -23.21 5.20 3.41
C ASP A 304 -23.30 6.49 2.56
N GLY A 305 -22.54 6.55 1.45
CA GLY A 305 -22.50 7.70 0.54
C GLY A 305 -21.73 8.91 1.10
N ALA A 306 -20.88 8.70 2.11
CA ALA A 306 -20.03 9.72 2.69
C ALA A 306 -18.64 9.18 3.03
N TYR A 307 -17.68 10.06 3.26
CA TYR A 307 -16.35 9.70 3.76
C TYR A 307 -15.78 10.83 4.62
N PHE A 308 -14.92 10.48 5.57
CA PHE A 308 -14.10 11.45 6.27
C PHE A 308 -12.83 11.73 5.46
N SER A 309 -12.54 13.00 5.19
CA SER A 309 -11.30 13.41 4.51
C SER A 309 -10.26 13.91 5.50
N GLY A 310 -9.08 13.29 5.48
CA GLY A 310 -7.91 13.80 6.20
C GLY A 310 -7.36 15.12 5.66
N PHE A 311 -7.73 15.51 4.44
CA PHE A 311 -7.17 16.67 3.74
C PHE A 311 -7.74 18.00 4.21
N ASP A 312 -9.02 18.03 4.60
CA ASP A 312 -9.69 19.21 5.17
C ASP A 312 -10.36 18.95 6.52
N LYS A 313 -10.21 17.72 7.04
CA LYS A 313 -10.76 17.24 8.32
C LYS A 313 -12.30 17.30 8.38
N GLN A 314 -12.96 17.14 7.24
CA GLN A 314 -14.42 17.19 7.12
C GLN A 314 -15.01 15.88 6.61
N ILE A 315 -16.31 15.69 6.85
CA ILE A 315 -17.09 14.60 6.27
C ILE A 315 -17.72 15.12 4.98
N HIS A 316 -17.43 14.45 3.87
CA HIS A 316 -17.97 14.75 2.55
C HIS A 316 -19.03 13.73 2.16
N LYS A 317 -20.05 14.18 1.42
CA LYS A 317 -21.02 13.29 0.77
C LYS A 317 -20.68 13.20 -0.69
N ASP A 318 -20.57 11.99 -1.20
CA ASP A 318 -20.30 11.72 -2.62
C ASP A 318 -20.93 10.37 -2.97
N ASP A 319 -21.58 10.31 -4.13
CA ASP A 319 -22.16 9.06 -4.64
C ASP A 319 -21.06 8.12 -5.18
N ARG A 320 -19.84 8.65 -5.34
CA ARG A 320 -18.67 7.91 -5.78
C ARG A 320 -17.80 7.43 -4.61
N PRO A 321 -17.19 6.23 -4.71
CA PRO A 321 -16.20 5.79 -3.73
C PRO A 321 -15.02 6.76 -3.61
N PHE A 322 -14.54 6.95 -2.38
CA PHE A 322 -13.34 7.72 -2.08
C PHE A 322 -12.24 6.78 -1.57
N TYR A 323 -11.16 6.70 -2.34
CA TYR A 323 -10.01 5.87 -2.06
C TYR A 323 -8.88 6.68 -1.44
N THR A 324 -8.11 6.09 -0.53
CA THR A 324 -6.86 6.64 0.02
C THR A 324 -5.81 5.54 0.21
N ASP A 325 -4.61 5.87 0.74
CA ASP A 325 -3.46 4.99 0.91
C ASP A 325 -2.81 4.58 -0.42
N ASP A 326 -2.37 5.58 -1.21
CA ASP A 326 -1.54 5.40 -2.41
C ASP A 326 -0.18 6.07 -2.25
N TRP A 327 0.85 5.51 -2.88
CA TRP A 327 2.24 6.00 -2.83
C TRP A 327 2.69 6.24 -4.27
N ALA A 328 2.37 7.43 -4.80
CA ALA A 328 2.37 7.66 -6.25
C ALA A 328 3.77 7.57 -6.89
N TRP A 329 4.85 7.75 -6.13
CA TRP A 329 6.22 7.59 -6.63
C TRP A 329 6.56 6.15 -7.01
N ASP A 330 5.94 5.17 -6.34
CA ASP A 330 6.09 3.76 -6.69
C ASP A 330 5.02 3.32 -7.70
N THR A 331 3.77 3.68 -7.43
CA THR A 331 2.62 3.02 -8.06
C THR A 331 2.39 3.45 -9.51
N TYR A 332 2.90 4.62 -9.94
CA TYR A 332 2.77 5.08 -11.32
C TYR A 332 3.49 4.17 -12.32
N LEU A 333 4.57 3.50 -11.90
CA LEU A 333 5.44 2.71 -12.78
C LEU A 333 4.74 1.49 -13.36
N ALA A 334 3.95 0.79 -12.55
CA ALA A 334 3.33 -0.47 -12.95
C ALA A 334 1.97 -0.74 -12.30
N HIS A 335 1.70 -0.20 -11.12
CA HIS A 335 0.48 -0.54 -10.38
C HIS A 335 -0.75 0.16 -10.94
N HIS A 336 -0.72 1.48 -11.13
CA HIS A 336 -1.78 2.21 -11.85
C HIS A 336 -1.97 1.66 -13.28
N PRO A 337 -0.90 1.45 -14.08
CA PRO A 337 -1.01 0.79 -15.39
C PRO A 337 -1.70 -0.58 -15.35
N LEU A 338 -1.43 -1.40 -14.33
CA LEU A 338 -2.07 -2.70 -14.15
C LEU A 338 -3.56 -2.55 -13.79
N ARG A 339 -3.91 -1.64 -12.88
CA ARG A 339 -5.31 -1.36 -12.50
C ARG A 339 -6.12 -0.84 -13.69
N ALA A 340 -5.53 0.02 -14.51
CA ALA A 340 -6.13 0.50 -15.75
C ALA A 340 -6.46 -0.62 -16.74
N ILE A 341 -5.79 -1.77 -16.67
CA ILE A 341 -6.08 -2.95 -17.48
C ILE A 341 -7.12 -3.86 -16.80
N LEU A 342 -6.94 -4.14 -15.51
CA LEU A 342 -7.73 -5.14 -14.80
C LEU A 342 -9.10 -4.63 -14.34
N ASN A 343 -9.18 -3.36 -13.95
CA ASN A 343 -10.40 -2.74 -13.44
C ASN A 343 -10.47 -1.22 -13.76
N PRO A 344 -10.70 -0.84 -15.02
CA PRO A 344 -10.70 0.56 -15.45
C PRO A 344 -11.67 1.48 -14.69
N ALA A 345 -12.83 0.95 -14.29
CA ALA A 345 -13.82 1.72 -13.53
C ALA A 345 -13.34 2.05 -12.12
N GLN A 346 -12.71 1.09 -11.43
CA GLN A 346 -12.13 1.32 -10.12
C GLN A 346 -10.93 2.29 -10.20
N GLU A 347 -10.12 2.18 -11.26
CA GLU A 347 -9.03 3.14 -11.50
C GLU A 347 -9.57 4.57 -11.69
N ALA A 348 -10.69 4.73 -12.41
CA ALA A 348 -11.36 6.02 -12.53
C ALA A 348 -11.81 6.56 -11.16
N ASP A 349 -12.33 5.71 -10.26
CA ASP A 349 -12.71 6.12 -8.90
C ASP A 349 -11.50 6.56 -8.06
N MET A 350 -10.37 5.85 -8.18
CA MET A 350 -9.12 6.20 -7.52
C MET A 350 -8.60 7.55 -8.02
N LEU A 351 -8.59 7.78 -9.33
CA LEU A 351 -8.19 9.07 -9.92
C LEU A 351 -9.15 10.21 -9.55
N GLN A 352 -10.46 9.94 -9.48
CA GLN A 352 -11.42 10.92 -8.98
C GLN A 352 -11.17 11.25 -7.50
N SER A 353 -10.67 10.30 -6.71
CA SER A 353 -10.29 10.55 -5.31
C SER A 353 -9.12 11.53 -5.23
N TYR A 354 -8.08 11.39 -6.07
CA TYR A 354 -7.01 12.40 -6.21
C TYR A 354 -7.56 13.80 -6.53
N VAL A 355 -8.54 13.89 -7.43
CA VAL A 355 -9.21 15.17 -7.73
C VAL A 355 -9.91 15.75 -6.51
N ARG A 356 -10.62 14.93 -5.72
CA ARG A 356 -11.26 15.37 -4.47
C ARG A 356 -10.23 15.84 -3.45
N MET A 357 -9.10 15.14 -3.32
CA MET A 357 -7.99 15.53 -2.44
C MET A 357 -7.41 16.89 -2.84
N TYR A 358 -7.25 17.15 -4.14
CA TYR A 358 -6.88 18.48 -4.64
C TYR A 358 -7.91 19.55 -4.27
N GLN A 359 -9.21 19.28 -4.49
CA GLN A 359 -10.27 20.23 -4.14
C GLN A 359 -10.31 20.55 -2.64
N GLN A 360 -9.98 19.57 -1.79
CA GLN A 360 -10.03 19.69 -0.33
C GLN A 360 -8.78 20.35 0.27
N SER A 361 -7.59 20.03 -0.25
CA SER A 361 -6.31 20.51 0.30
C SER A 361 -5.70 21.68 -0.47
N GLY A 362 -6.11 21.88 -1.72
CA GLY A 362 -5.51 22.81 -2.66
C GLY A 362 -4.27 22.30 -3.39
N TRP A 363 -3.77 21.08 -3.12
CA TRP A 363 -2.61 20.50 -3.81
C TRP A 363 -2.92 19.07 -4.27
N MET A 364 -2.40 18.67 -5.43
CA MET A 364 -2.46 17.27 -5.83
C MET A 364 -1.51 16.48 -4.91
N PRO A 365 -1.97 15.43 -4.22
CA PRO A 365 -1.12 14.71 -3.26
C PRO A 365 -0.11 13.80 -3.97
N THR A 366 0.99 13.49 -3.27
CA THR A 366 1.95 12.48 -3.74
C THR A 366 1.70 11.14 -3.04
N PHE A 367 1.48 11.14 -1.73
CA PHE A 367 1.31 9.96 -0.90
C PHE A 367 0.03 10.12 -0.06
N PRO A 368 -1.17 10.10 -0.70
CA PRO A 368 -2.43 10.25 0.02
C PRO A 368 -2.65 9.09 0.99
N VAL A 369 -2.88 9.42 2.27
CA VAL A 369 -3.22 8.46 3.34
C VAL A 369 -4.41 9.00 4.17
N LEU A 370 -4.87 8.24 5.17
CA LEU A 370 -6.08 8.60 5.91
C LEU A 370 -6.01 10.01 6.54
N PHE A 371 -4.84 10.43 7.02
CA PHE A 371 -4.68 11.70 7.72
C PHE A 371 -4.38 12.92 6.81
N GLY A 372 -4.27 12.71 5.49
CA GLY A 372 -3.88 13.75 4.51
C GLY A 372 -2.75 13.26 3.60
N ASP A 373 -1.99 14.21 3.03
CA ASP A 373 -0.81 13.90 2.23
C ASP A 373 0.40 13.61 3.13
N HIS A 374 0.95 12.40 3.06
CA HIS A 374 2.22 12.07 3.71
C HIS A 374 3.34 12.20 2.68
N ALA A 375 3.63 13.44 2.26
CA ALA A 375 4.26 13.80 0.99
C ALA A 375 5.70 13.28 0.72
N CYS A 376 5.98 12.00 0.94
CA CYS A 376 7.26 11.33 0.78
C CYS A 376 7.78 11.37 -0.66
N MET A 377 9.08 11.13 -0.77
CA MET A 377 9.82 11.07 -2.04
C MET A 377 9.74 12.40 -2.80
N ASN A 378 10.02 12.38 -4.10
CA ASN A 378 10.00 13.53 -4.99
C ASN A 378 8.98 13.35 -6.14
N GLY A 379 8.86 14.36 -7.01
CA GLY A 379 8.07 14.26 -8.24
C GLY A 379 6.56 14.47 -8.09
N PHE A 380 5.93 14.83 -9.20
CA PHE A 380 4.48 14.98 -9.35
C PHE A 380 3.91 13.87 -10.25
N HIS A 381 4.31 12.64 -9.94
CA HIS A 381 4.11 11.44 -10.77
C HIS A 381 2.65 11.04 -11.00
N SER A 382 1.70 11.58 -10.23
CA SER A 382 0.27 11.44 -10.53
C SER A 382 -0.05 11.94 -11.95
N SER A 383 0.70 12.92 -12.48
CA SER A 383 0.59 13.39 -13.87
C SER A 383 0.75 12.27 -14.90
N ILE A 384 1.62 11.31 -14.62
CA ILE A 384 1.86 10.16 -15.49
C ILE A 384 0.67 9.20 -15.42
N SER A 385 0.17 8.89 -14.21
CA SER A 385 -1.01 8.03 -14.02
C SER A 385 -2.26 8.61 -14.70
N PHE A 386 -2.51 9.92 -14.55
CA PHE A 386 -3.64 10.60 -15.19
C PHE A 386 -3.54 10.59 -16.72
N LEU A 387 -2.35 10.85 -17.29
CA LEU A 387 -2.14 10.77 -18.73
C LEU A 387 -2.38 9.35 -19.26
N ASP A 388 -1.81 8.34 -18.59
CA ASP A 388 -1.93 6.93 -18.98
C ASP A 388 -3.40 6.50 -19.00
N ALA A 389 -4.14 6.81 -17.93
CA ALA A 389 -5.58 6.55 -17.85
C ALA A 389 -6.36 7.26 -18.96
N TYR A 390 -6.14 8.56 -19.16
CA TYR A 390 -6.82 9.36 -20.17
C TYR A 390 -6.61 8.77 -21.58
N ARG A 391 -5.36 8.43 -21.93
CA ARG A 391 -5.01 7.86 -23.24
C ARG A 391 -5.51 6.43 -23.45
N LYS A 392 -5.74 5.68 -22.37
CA LYS A 392 -6.43 4.38 -22.39
C LYS A 392 -7.97 4.51 -22.43
N GLY A 393 -8.50 5.74 -22.48
CA GLY A 393 -9.93 6.00 -22.54
C GLY A 393 -10.64 6.02 -21.18
N ILE A 394 -9.89 5.91 -20.08
CA ILE A 394 -10.41 6.07 -18.72
C ILE A 394 -10.54 7.56 -18.48
N THR A 395 -11.74 8.09 -18.70
CA THR A 395 -12.05 9.53 -18.64
C THR A 395 -13.24 9.83 -17.74
N ASP A 396 -13.78 8.81 -17.07
CA ASP A 396 -14.87 8.95 -16.11
C ASP A 396 -14.34 9.48 -14.78
N PHE A 397 -13.72 10.65 -14.79
CA PHE A 397 -13.35 11.48 -13.65
C PHE A 397 -13.28 12.93 -14.14
N ASP A 398 -13.22 13.90 -13.23
CA ASP A 398 -13.13 15.31 -13.61
C ASP A 398 -11.72 15.64 -14.14
N VAL A 399 -11.52 15.39 -15.44
CA VAL A 399 -10.26 15.60 -16.16
C VAL A 399 -9.80 17.06 -16.07
N ASN A 400 -10.73 18.02 -16.11
CA ASN A 400 -10.38 19.43 -16.10
C ASN A 400 -9.85 19.87 -14.74
N THR A 401 -10.50 19.47 -13.65
CA THR A 401 -10.00 19.76 -12.30
C THR A 401 -8.74 18.96 -11.98
N ALA A 402 -8.61 17.72 -12.47
CA ALA A 402 -7.35 16.96 -12.38
C ALA A 402 -6.20 17.75 -13.02
N TYR A 403 -6.40 18.19 -14.27
CA TYR A 403 -5.41 18.98 -15.00
C TYR A 403 -5.07 20.29 -14.29
N GLU A 404 -6.08 21.00 -13.77
CA GLU A 404 -5.88 22.22 -12.98
C GLU A 404 -4.95 21.98 -11.78
N GLY A 405 -5.20 20.93 -11.00
CA GLY A 405 -4.37 20.58 -9.85
C GLY A 405 -2.95 20.18 -10.21
N MET A 406 -2.78 19.34 -11.24
CA MET A 406 -1.44 18.95 -11.72
C MET A 406 -0.65 20.14 -12.27
N ARG A 407 -1.32 21.02 -13.02
CA ARG A 407 -0.73 22.27 -13.49
C ARG A 407 -0.30 23.17 -12.34
N LYS A 408 -1.16 23.33 -11.33
CA LYS A 408 -0.84 24.13 -10.14
C LYS A 408 0.36 23.56 -9.39
N ASN A 409 0.43 22.25 -9.18
CA ASN A 409 1.63 21.63 -8.60
C ASN A 409 2.87 21.98 -9.45
N ALA A 410 2.79 21.76 -10.76
CA ALA A 410 3.90 21.99 -11.68
C ALA A 410 4.37 23.45 -11.78
N THR A 411 3.55 24.44 -11.41
CA THR A 411 3.92 25.87 -11.50
C THR A 411 4.15 26.54 -10.15
N ASP A 412 3.43 26.11 -9.12
CA ASP A 412 3.30 26.82 -7.85
C ASP A 412 3.68 25.97 -6.63
N ALA A 413 3.85 24.65 -6.77
CA ALA A 413 4.31 23.81 -5.68
C ALA A 413 5.84 23.71 -5.62
N THR A 414 6.36 23.40 -4.42
CA THR A 414 7.75 23.05 -4.21
C THR A 414 8.06 21.68 -4.80
N MET A 415 9.22 21.55 -5.45
CA MET A 415 9.79 20.28 -5.90
C MET A 415 10.71 19.66 -4.83
N ILE A 416 10.96 20.36 -3.72
CA ILE A 416 11.71 19.84 -2.57
C ILE A 416 11.06 18.52 -2.10
N PRO A 417 11.82 17.43 -1.96
CA PRO A 417 11.29 16.13 -1.54
C PRO A 417 10.67 16.21 -0.14
N TRP A 418 9.73 15.30 0.15
CA TRP A 418 9.11 15.14 1.47
C TRP A 418 8.20 16.30 1.92
N ILE A 419 7.85 17.21 1.01
CA ILE A 419 6.98 18.37 1.28
C ILE A 419 6.07 18.64 0.09
N ASN A 420 4.78 18.86 0.37
CA ASN A 420 3.84 19.40 -0.60
C ASN A 420 3.34 20.78 -0.12
N GLY A 421 3.42 21.79 -0.97
CA GLY A 421 3.13 23.17 -0.59
C GLY A 421 3.74 24.19 -1.56
N PRO A 422 3.69 25.49 -1.22
CA PRO A 422 4.09 26.55 -2.14
C PRO A 422 5.58 26.48 -2.50
N LYS A 423 5.91 26.87 -3.73
CA LYS A 423 7.27 26.93 -4.26
C LYS A 423 8.24 27.78 -3.42
N THR A 424 9.52 27.58 -3.70
CA THR A 424 10.69 28.15 -3.03
C THR A 424 11.56 28.90 -4.04
N THR A 425 12.64 29.51 -3.57
CA THR A 425 13.66 30.10 -4.46
C THR A 425 14.41 29.06 -5.28
N LEU A 426 14.48 27.80 -4.83
CA LEU A 426 15.07 26.69 -5.59
C LEU A 426 14.20 26.34 -6.80
N ASP A 427 12.88 26.38 -6.63
CA ASP A 427 11.92 26.09 -7.69
C ASP A 427 11.87 27.21 -8.72
N ASP A 428 11.91 28.47 -8.26
CA ASP A 428 12.06 29.63 -9.15
C ASP A 428 13.36 29.54 -9.97
N PHE A 429 14.46 29.08 -9.35
CA PHE A 429 15.71 28.82 -10.07
C PHE A 429 15.53 27.73 -11.13
N TYR A 430 14.92 26.59 -10.80
CA TYR A 430 14.64 25.51 -11.74
C TYR A 430 13.79 26.00 -12.93
N HIS A 431 12.71 26.73 -12.65
CA HIS A 431 11.84 27.27 -13.69
C HIS A 431 12.55 28.24 -14.65
N GLN A 432 13.57 28.96 -14.17
CA GLN A 432 14.34 29.91 -14.97
C GLN A 432 15.51 29.27 -15.72
N ASN A 433 16.17 28.28 -15.11
CA ASN A 433 17.48 27.78 -15.56
C ASN A 433 17.44 26.35 -16.11
N GLY A 434 16.44 25.55 -15.75
CA GLY A 434 16.22 24.20 -16.29
C GLY A 434 16.87 23.06 -15.51
N TRP A 435 17.42 23.30 -14.30
CA TRP A 435 17.87 22.24 -13.40
C TRP A 435 17.69 22.61 -11.93
N PHE A 436 17.55 21.61 -11.07
CA PHE A 436 17.48 21.81 -9.63
C PHE A 436 18.92 21.92 -9.10
N PRO A 437 19.30 22.98 -8.38
CA PRO A 437 20.70 23.23 -8.07
C PRO A 437 21.19 22.38 -6.89
N ALA A 438 22.29 21.67 -7.12
CA ALA A 438 22.98 20.89 -6.11
C ALA A 438 23.95 21.76 -5.28
N LEU A 439 24.45 21.19 -4.17
CA LEU A 439 25.46 21.79 -3.30
C LEU A 439 26.77 21.00 -3.37
N HIS A 440 27.90 21.70 -3.28
CA HIS A 440 29.20 21.04 -3.17
C HIS A 440 29.32 20.32 -1.83
N PRO A 441 30.13 19.24 -1.73
CA PRO A 441 30.33 18.54 -0.48
C PRO A 441 30.76 19.48 0.65
N GLY A 442 30.01 19.46 1.77
CA GLY A 442 30.28 20.28 2.95
C GLY A 442 29.69 21.69 2.92
N GLU A 443 29.07 22.11 1.81
CA GLU A 443 28.31 23.35 1.80
C GLU A 443 27.04 23.25 2.67
N LYS A 444 26.64 24.39 3.23
CA LYS A 444 25.47 24.47 4.09
C LYS A 444 24.22 24.66 3.24
N GLU A 445 23.15 23.93 3.57
CA GLU A 445 21.83 24.14 3.00
C GLU A 445 21.32 25.57 3.26
N THR A 446 20.81 26.21 2.21
CA THR A 446 20.35 27.61 2.19
C THR A 446 18.83 27.74 2.27
N GLU A 447 18.07 26.72 1.90
CA GLU A 447 16.61 26.69 2.01
C GLU A 447 16.19 25.90 3.26
N PRO A 448 15.64 26.56 4.29
CA PRO A 448 15.32 25.91 5.57
C PRO A 448 14.25 24.83 5.48
N ARG A 449 13.45 24.78 4.40
CA ARG A 449 12.48 23.72 4.17
C ARG A 449 13.10 22.42 3.64
N VAL A 450 14.33 22.44 3.11
CA VAL A 450 14.98 21.19 2.68
C VAL A 450 15.23 20.30 3.90
N HIS A 451 14.72 19.08 3.84
CA HIS A 451 14.83 18.14 4.96
C HIS A 451 16.31 17.78 5.21
N PRO A 452 16.80 17.81 6.47
CA PRO A 452 18.22 17.64 6.76
C PRO A 452 18.76 16.25 6.41
N PHE A 453 17.90 15.22 6.36
CA PHE A 453 18.25 13.87 5.95
C PHE A 453 17.92 13.57 4.48
N GLU A 454 16.79 14.07 3.96
CA GLU A 454 16.34 13.76 2.59
C GLU A 454 16.99 14.65 1.53
N LYS A 455 17.54 15.80 1.94
CA LYS A 455 18.37 16.68 1.14
C LYS A 455 17.66 17.13 -0.15
N ARG A 456 18.45 17.59 -1.13
CA ARG A 456 17.95 18.19 -2.37
C ARG A 456 17.70 17.19 -3.49
N GLN A 457 18.32 16.02 -3.51
CA GLN A 457 18.14 15.01 -4.57
C GLN A 457 18.19 15.60 -6.01
N ALA A 458 19.09 16.57 -6.22
CA ALA A 458 18.98 17.54 -7.32
C ALA A 458 18.92 16.95 -8.73
N VAL A 459 19.66 15.86 -8.98
CA VAL A 459 19.63 15.12 -10.25
C VAL A 459 18.34 14.32 -10.38
N ALA A 460 17.92 13.62 -9.33
CA ALA A 460 16.67 12.85 -9.32
C ALA A 460 15.46 13.74 -9.58
N ILE A 461 15.34 14.88 -8.87
CA ILE A 461 14.28 15.87 -9.08
C ILE A 461 14.27 16.38 -10.52
N THR A 462 15.44 16.76 -11.06
CA THR A 462 15.49 17.31 -12.42
C THR A 462 15.01 16.29 -13.46
N LEU A 463 15.36 15.01 -13.28
CA LEU A 463 14.96 13.91 -14.17
C LEU A 463 13.47 13.56 -13.98
N GLY A 464 13.02 13.37 -12.75
CA GLY A 464 11.63 13.05 -12.41
C GLY A 464 10.65 14.13 -12.90
N HIS A 465 10.93 15.41 -12.61
CA HIS A 465 10.08 16.50 -13.08
C HIS A 465 10.14 16.71 -14.59
N SER A 466 11.24 16.34 -15.27
CA SER A 466 11.25 16.32 -16.74
C SER A 466 10.25 15.30 -17.30
N TYR A 467 10.07 14.16 -16.64
CA TYR A 467 9.08 13.16 -17.03
C TYR A 467 7.65 13.60 -16.67
N ASP A 468 7.46 14.18 -15.48
CA ASP A 468 6.16 14.71 -15.06
C ASP A 468 5.68 15.83 -16.00
N ASP A 469 6.58 16.72 -16.42
CA ASP A 469 6.29 17.77 -17.38
C ASP A 469 5.99 17.25 -18.77
N TRP A 470 6.67 16.18 -19.20
CA TRP A 470 6.27 15.50 -20.43
C TRP A 470 4.82 15.02 -20.30
N ALA A 471 4.49 14.35 -19.19
CA ALA A 471 3.15 13.79 -19.02
C ALA A 471 2.07 14.90 -19.00
N LEU A 472 2.32 15.98 -18.27
CA LEU A 472 1.43 17.13 -18.18
C LEU A 472 1.31 17.87 -19.52
N GLY A 473 2.41 18.05 -20.25
CA GLY A 473 2.43 18.68 -21.58
C GLY A 473 1.73 17.86 -22.66
N GLN A 474 1.85 16.53 -22.58
CA GLN A 474 1.10 15.60 -23.43
C GLN A 474 -0.41 15.70 -23.14
N LEU A 475 -0.81 15.68 -21.86
CA LEU A 475 -2.23 15.85 -21.50
C LEU A 475 -2.75 17.24 -21.90
N ALA A 476 -1.95 18.29 -21.74
CA ALA A 476 -2.28 19.63 -22.19
C ALA A 476 -2.57 19.67 -23.71
N SER A 477 -1.75 18.96 -24.49
CA SER A 477 -1.94 18.82 -25.95
C SER A 477 -3.25 18.12 -26.26
N ASP A 478 -3.52 17.00 -25.59
CA ASP A 478 -4.75 16.21 -25.76
C ASP A 478 -6.01 17.01 -25.36
N LEU A 479 -5.87 17.97 -24.44
CA LEU A 479 -6.92 18.91 -23.99
C LEU A 479 -6.93 20.25 -24.75
N ASN A 480 -6.14 20.40 -25.82
CA ASN A 480 -6.02 21.62 -26.63
C ASN A 480 -5.53 22.89 -25.87
N LYS A 481 -4.78 22.72 -24.79
CA LYS A 481 -4.17 23.81 -23.99
C LYS A 481 -2.78 24.14 -24.52
N LYS A 482 -2.74 24.84 -25.67
CA LYS A 482 -1.52 25.03 -26.47
C LYS A 482 -0.35 25.71 -25.73
N ASP A 483 -0.63 26.73 -24.92
CA ASP A 483 0.42 27.46 -24.20
C ASP A 483 1.05 26.60 -23.10
N ASP A 484 0.23 25.90 -22.32
CA ASP A 484 0.70 24.96 -21.30
C ASP A 484 1.44 23.78 -21.96
N ALA A 485 0.94 23.25 -23.08
CA ALA A 485 1.61 22.21 -23.84
C ALA A 485 3.02 22.65 -24.30
N ALA A 486 3.14 23.85 -24.86
CA ALA A 486 4.44 24.40 -25.27
C ALA A 486 5.39 24.58 -24.09
N LEU A 487 4.89 25.10 -22.97
CA LEU A 487 5.66 25.28 -21.74
C LEU A 487 6.20 23.95 -21.20
N PHE A 488 5.31 22.98 -20.95
CA PHE A 488 5.69 21.74 -20.27
C PHE A 488 6.48 20.80 -21.21
N LEU A 489 6.18 20.76 -22.52
CA LEU A 489 7.01 19.98 -23.47
C LEU A 489 8.40 20.59 -23.73
N GLN A 490 8.58 21.89 -23.48
CA GLN A 490 9.90 22.49 -23.45
C GLN A 490 10.63 22.08 -22.15
N ARG A 491 9.95 22.20 -21.00
CA ARG A 491 10.49 21.86 -19.69
C ARG A 491 10.78 20.37 -19.52
N SER A 492 10.07 19.51 -20.25
CA SER A 492 10.32 18.06 -20.28
C SER A 492 11.68 17.66 -20.83
N LYS A 493 12.41 18.60 -21.44
CA LYS A 493 13.77 18.43 -21.96
C LYS A 493 14.83 18.88 -20.96
N ASN A 494 14.44 19.25 -19.73
CA ASN A 494 15.34 19.80 -18.72
C ASN A 494 16.46 18.83 -18.30
N TYR A 495 16.23 17.52 -18.41
CA TYR A 495 17.27 16.49 -18.21
C TYR A 495 18.56 16.77 -18.99
N ASN A 496 18.48 17.42 -20.16
CA ASN A 496 19.65 17.78 -20.98
C ASN A 496 20.61 18.75 -20.25
N HIS A 497 20.11 19.57 -19.31
CA HIS A 497 20.97 20.48 -18.54
C HIS A 497 21.93 19.74 -17.61
N LEU A 498 21.65 18.48 -17.26
CA LEU A 498 22.51 17.67 -16.39
C LEU A 498 23.33 16.63 -17.14
N TRP A 499 23.18 16.48 -18.48
CA TRP A 499 23.98 15.52 -19.23
C TRP A 499 25.44 15.95 -19.33
N HIS A 500 26.34 15.14 -18.78
CA HIS A 500 27.77 15.37 -18.87
C HIS A 500 28.37 14.51 -20.01
N PRO A 501 28.79 15.10 -21.14
CA PRO A 501 29.15 14.34 -22.35
C PRO A 501 30.35 13.42 -22.15
N GLU A 502 31.37 13.83 -21.39
CA GLU A 502 32.55 12.99 -21.15
C GLU A 502 32.29 11.82 -20.20
N LYS A 503 31.45 12.03 -19.17
CA LYS A 503 31.08 11.00 -18.20
C LYS A 503 29.98 10.08 -18.75
N GLN A 504 29.22 10.56 -19.74
CA GLN A 504 27.99 9.93 -20.25
C GLN A 504 27.00 9.58 -19.12
N LEU A 505 26.80 10.53 -18.21
CA LEU A 505 25.92 10.43 -17.04
C LEU A 505 25.22 11.76 -16.81
N PHE A 506 24.08 11.73 -16.10
CA PHE A 506 23.50 12.93 -15.51
C PHE A 506 24.26 13.28 -14.23
N MET A 507 24.91 14.43 -14.20
CA MET A 507 25.78 14.86 -13.10
C MET A 507 25.21 16.08 -12.39
N PRO A 508 25.41 16.25 -11.07
CA PRO A 508 24.93 17.41 -10.35
C PRO A 508 25.61 18.71 -10.81
N ARG A 509 24.82 19.80 -10.86
CA ARG A 509 25.29 21.17 -11.14
C ARG A 509 24.88 22.11 -10.02
N ASP A 510 25.77 23.04 -9.70
CA ASP A 510 25.46 24.12 -8.76
C ASP A 510 24.60 25.23 -9.41
N MET A 511 24.26 26.27 -8.63
CA MET A 511 23.48 27.42 -9.11
C MET A 511 24.24 28.26 -10.16
N GLN A 512 25.57 28.18 -10.21
CA GLN A 512 26.40 28.90 -11.18
C GLN A 512 26.57 28.11 -12.48
N GLY A 513 26.04 26.87 -12.54
CA GLY A 513 26.16 25.98 -13.69
C GLY A 513 27.46 25.18 -13.73
N ASN A 514 28.27 25.19 -12.66
CA ASN A 514 29.45 24.35 -12.60
C ASN A 514 29.06 22.93 -12.24
N TRP A 515 29.75 21.96 -12.84
CA TRP A 515 29.64 20.56 -12.47
C TRP A 515 30.26 20.31 -11.09
N ILE A 516 29.57 19.52 -10.27
CA ILE A 516 30.09 19.07 -8.99
C ILE A 516 30.82 17.74 -9.22
N ASN A 517 32.11 17.70 -8.89
CA ASN A 517 32.93 16.51 -9.07
C ASN A 517 32.61 15.46 -7.98
N ILE A 518 31.99 14.36 -8.39
CA ILE A 518 31.54 13.29 -7.50
C ILE A 518 31.97 11.91 -8.01
N ASP A 519 31.97 10.90 -7.13
CA ASP A 519 31.94 9.50 -7.56
C ASP A 519 30.49 9.11 -7.90
N PRO A 520 30.12 8.92 -9.17
CA PRO A 520 28.75 8.63 -9.57
C PRO A 520 28.23 7.28 -9.07
N LYS A 521 29.11 6.40 -8.53
CA LYS A 521 28.71 5.12 -7.94
C LYS A 521 28.34 5.22 -6.46
N PHE A 522 28.59 6.35 -5.79
CA PHE A 522 28.55 6.40 -4.32
C PHE A 522 28.26 7.73 -3.66
N SER A 523 28.68 8.83 -4.28
CA SER A 523 28.55 10.14 -3.66
C SER A 523 27.08 10.52 -3.49
N GLY A 524 26.84 11.42 -2.54
CA GLY A 524 25.51 11.92 -2.20
C GLY A 524 25.05 11.57 -0.79
N GLY A 525 25.92 10.98 0.03
CA GLY A 525 25.57 10.60 1.41
C GLY A 525 24.62 9.40 1.47
N PRO A 526 24.00 9.13 2.64
CA PRO A 526 23.06 8.02 2.81
C PRO A 526 21.94 8.07 1.76
N GLY A 527 21.76 7.00 0.99
CA GLY A 527 20.82 6.89 -0.12
C GLY A 527 21.17 7.73 -1.36
N GLY A 528 22.33 8.38 -1.41
CA GLY A 528 22.69 9.28 -2.51
C GLY A 528 21.96 10.63 -2.48
N ARG A 529 21.23 10.91 -1.39
CA ARG A 529 20.24 11.99 -1.22
C ARG A 529 20.71 13.41 -1.54
N ASP A 530 22.00 13.74 -1.45
CA ASP A 530 22.45 15.08 -1.87
C ASP A 530 22.22 15.33 -3.37
N TYR A 531 22.24 14.27 -4.21
CA TYR A 531 22.21 14.37 -5.66
C TYR A 531 21.17 13.46 -6.33
N TYR A 532 21.06 12.23 -5.88
CA TYR A 532 20.12 11.22 -6.40
C TYR A 532 19.08 10.90 -5.33
N ASP A 533 18.23 9.89 -5.57
CA ASP A 533 17.29 9.39 -4.57
C ASP A 533 17.32 7.86 -4.53
N GLU A 534 17.63 7.33 -3.34
CA GLU A 534 17.84 5.92 -2.96
C GLU A 534 18.79 5.08 -3.83
N ASN A 535 19.48 5.71 -4.78
CA ASN A 535 20.30 5.06 -5.78
C ASN A 535 21.41 6.00 -6.28
N ASN A 536 22.11 5.62 -7.34
CA ASN A 536 23.29 6.35 -7.82
C ASN A 536 23.20 6.75 -9.30
N GLY A 537 24.24 7.40 -9.82
CA GLY A 537 24.28 7.91 -11.20
C GLY A 537 24.18 6.83 -12.27
N TYR A 538 24.57 5.58 -11.99
CA TYR A 538 24.42 4.48 -12.95
C TYR A 538 22.98 4.03 -13.13
N THR A 539 22.12 4.22 -12.12
CA THR A 539 20.68 3.99 -12.25
C THR A 539 20.00 5.20 -12.88
N TYR A 540 20.30 6.41 -12.39
CA TYR A 540 19.64 7.62 -12.87
C TYR A 540 20.00 7.99 -14.32
N LYS A 541 21.11 7.48 -14.89
CA LYS A 541 21.43 7.69 -16.32
C LYS A 541 20.36 7.17 -17.30
N TRP A 542 19.43 6.34 -16.83
CA TRP A 542 18.35 5.75 -17.61
C TRP A 542 16.99 6.43 -17.43
N GLN A 543 16.90 7.48 -16.62
CA GLN A 543 15.65 8.18 -16.26
C GLN A 543 15.25 9.22 -17.32
N VAL A 544 15.00 8.74 -18.55
CA VAL A 544 14.45 9.51 -19.68
C VAL A 544 13.43 8.65 -20.44
N GLN A 545 12.50 8.03 -19.72
CA GLN A 545 11.49 7.11 -20.26
C GLN A 545 10.61 7.75 -21.33
N GLN A 546 10.39 9.06 -21.20
CA GLN A 546 9.61 9.86 -22.13
C GLN A 546 10.26 10.08 -23.51
N ASP A 547 11.59 9.92 -23.62
CA ASP A 547 12.35 10.23 -24.84
C ASP A 547 13.60 9.34 -24.99
N ILE A 548 13.36 8.02 -25.09
CA ILE A 548 14.42 7.03 -25.35
C ILE A 548 15.23 7.34 -26.62
N PRO A 549 14.65 7.81 -27.75
CA PRO A 549 15.44 8.24 -28.90
C PRO A 549 16.46 9.33 -28.56
N ALA A 550 16.09 10.37 -27.82
CA ALA A 550 17.03 11.40 -27.39
C ALA A 550 18.11 10.84 -26.44
N LEU A 551 17.76 9.92 -25.54
CA LEU A 551 18.75 9.27 -24.67
C LEU A 551 19.78 8.45 -25.48
N ILE A 552 19.35 7.74 -26.53
CA ILE A 552 20.24 7.04 -27.45
C ILE A 552 21.19 8.02 -28.14
N GLU A 553 20.69 9.18 -28.58
CA GLU A 553 21.52 10.23 -29.19
C GLU A 553 22.54 10.80 -28.20
N LEU A 554 22.14 11.09 -26.96
CA LEU A 554 23.02 11.56 -25.88
C LEU A 554 24.17 10.57 -25.60
N MET A 555 23.88 9.27 -25.64
CA MET A 555 24.88 8.20 -25.47
C MET A 555 25.77 7.99 -26.71
N GLY A 556 25.48 8.67 -27.82
CA GLY A 556 26.27 8.64 -29.06
C GLY A 556 25.85 7.53 -30.01
N GLY A 557 24.56 7.18 -30.02
CA GLY A 557 23.96 6.23 -30.97
C GLY A 557 23.68 4.85 -30.36
N LYS A 558 22.95 4.02 -31.13
CA LYS A 558 22.42 2.72 -30.69
C LYS A 558 23.50 1.77 -30.16
N GLU A 559 24.62 1.65 -30.86
CA GLU A 559 25.72 0.76 -30.45
C GLU A 559 26.31 1.14 -29.09
N LYS A 560 26.46 2.44 -28.82
CA LYS A 560 26.96 2.92 -27.53
C LYS A 560 25.92 2.79 -26.43
N PHE A 561 24.64 3.03 -26.74
CA PHE A 561 23.55 2.83 -25.81
C PHE A 561 23.47 1.36 -25.35
N GLU A 562 23.53 0.42 -26.29
CA GLU A 562 23.57 -1.02 -26.00
C GLU A 562 24.82 -1.39 -25.18
N ALA A 563 26.00 -0.90 -25.56
CA ALA A 563 27.23 -1.14 -24.80
C ALA A 563 27.16 -0.58 -23.36
N GLN A 564 26.49 0.57 -23.16
CA GLN A 564 26.29 1.17 -21.84
C GLN A 564 25.29 0.38 -20.99
N LEU A 565 24.30 -0.28 -21.61
CA LEU A 565 23.35 -1.15 -20.95
C LEU A 565 24.03 -2.45 -20.53
N ASP A 566 24.77 -3.06 -21.44
CA ASP A 566 25.68 -4.17 -21.16
C ASP A 566 26.63 -3.85 -19.99
N ASN A 567 27.20 -2.64 -19.99
CA ASN A 567 28.11 -2.22 -18.93
C ASN A 567 27.40 -2.06 -17.59
N LEU A 568 26.12 -1.67 -17.54
CA LEU A 568 25.37 -1.59 -16.28
C LEU A 568 25.40 -2.92 -15.52
N PHE A 569 25.25 -4.04 -16.23
CA PHE A 569 25.24 -5.38 -15.63
C PHE A 569 26.64 -5.95 -15.35
N ARG A 570 27.70 -5.35 -15.91
CA ARG A 570 29.10 -5.80 -15.78
C ARG A 570 29.91 -4.95 -14.80
N GLU A 571 29.59 -3.67 -14.71
CA GLU A 571 30.34 -2.69 -13.95
C GLU A 571 30.29 -3.01 -12.45
N GLY A 572 31.45 -3.09 -11.81
CA GLY A 572 31.54 -3.33 -10.39
C GLY A 572 31.14 -2.11 -9.55
N LEU A 573 30.76 -2.36 -8.30
CA LEU A 573 30.43 -1.30 -7.32
C LEU A 573 31.62 -0.38 -7.01
N GLY A 574 32.85 -0.82 -7.31
CA GLY A 574 34.08 -0.11 -6.97
C GLY A 574 34.45 -0.18 -5.48
N ARG A 575 33.71 -0.99 -4.71
CA ARG A 575 33.87 -1.21 -3.26
C ARG A 575 33.23 -2.52 -2.84
N SER A 576 33.38 -2.88 -1.56
CA SER A 576 32.69 -4.05 -1.02
C SER A 576 31.18 -3.84 -0.97
N LYS A 577 30.40 -4.93 -1.04
CA LYS A 577 28.93 -4.85 -0.92
C LYS A 577 28.49 -4.28 0.44
N TYR A 578 29.24 -4.57 1.51
CA TYR A 578 28.97 -4.02 2.84
C TYR A 578 29.07 -2.49 2.86
N GLU A 579 30.14 -1.92 2.31
CA GLU A 579 30.29 -0.47 2.22
C GLU A 579 29.21 0.16 1.33
N PHE A 580 28.82 -0.53 0.24
CA PHE A 580 27.75 -0.07 -0.61
C PHE A 580 26.41 -0.01 0.12
N TRP A 581 25.97 -1.11 0.75
CA TRP A 581 24.69 -1.17 1.46
C TRP A 581 24.64 -0.33 2.74
N ALA A 582 25.79 -0.02 3.36
CA ALA A 582 25.84 0.95 4.45
C ALA A 582 25.42 2.36 4.01
N THR A 583 25.58 2.67 2.72
CA THR A 583 25.12 3.94 2.12
C THR A 583 23.78 3.76 1.41
N PHE A 584 23.58 2.70 0.63
CA PHE A 584 22.39 2.45 -0.19
C PHE A 584 21.68 1.16 0.27
N PRO A 585 21.03 1.15 1.44
CA PRO A 585 20.36 -0.04 1.96
C PRO A 585 19.20 -0.49 1.07
N ASP A 586 18.59 0.44 0.36
CA ASP A 586 17.43 0.22 -0.51
C ASP A 586 17.83 -0.44 -1.85
N ALA A 587 19.13 -0.40 -2.20
CA ALA A 587 19.63 -0.94 -3.44
C ALA A 587 20.03 -2.43 -3.37
N THR A 588 19.02 -3.30 -3.53
CA THR A 588 19.16 -4.77 -3.36
C THR A 588 18.97 -5.56 -4.66
N GLY A 589 19.31 -6.85 -4.67
CA GLY A 589 19.21 -7.66 -5.90
C GLY A 589 20.19 -7.23 -7.01
N LEU A 590 21.41 -6.87 -6.62
CA LEU A 590 22.41 -6.26 -7.51
C LEU A 590 22.98 -7.23 -8.55
N VAL A 591 23.03 -6.78 -9.81
CA VAL A 591 23.78 -7.39 -10.92
C VAL A 591 24.65 -6.29 -11.56
N GLY A 592 25.93 -6.28 -11.24
CA GLY A 592 26.78 -5.12 -11.55
C GLY A 592 26.31 -3.88 -10.79
N GLN A 593 25.99 -2.82 -11.52
CA GLN A 593 25.35 -1.59 -11.03
C GLN A 593 23.81 -1.63 -11.15
N PHE A 594 23.24 -2.59 -11.89
CA PHE A 594 21.78 -2.76 -11.91
C PHE A 594 21.29 -3.22 -10.54
N ASN A 595 20.23 -2.60 -10.08
CA ASN A 595 19.52 -2.88 -8.83
C ASN A 595 18.13 -3.40 -9.21
N MET A 596 17.63 -4.45 -8.57
CA MET A 596 16.28 -4.97 -8.82
C MET A 596 15.30 -4.58 -7.71
N GLY A 597 15.81 -4.15 -6.55
CA GLY A 597 15.01 -3.92 -5.34
C GLY A 597 14.53 -2.49 -5.13
N ASN A 598 14.80 -1.56 -6.05
CA ASN A 598 14.37 -0.15 -5.93
C ASN A 598 13.87 0.40 -7.27
N GLU A 599 12.80 1.17 -7.21
CA GLU A 599 11.87 1.56 -8.28
C GLU A 599 12.51 2.28 -9.48
N PRO A 600 13.50 3.20 -9.33
CA PRO A 600 14.15 3.90 -10.43
C PRO A 600 14.86 3.00 -11.43
N SER A 601 14.96 1.70 -11.13
CA SER A 601 15.62 0.70 -11.98
C SER A 601 14.67 -0.17 -12.80
N PHE A 602 13.39 -0.24 -12.44
CA PHE A 602 12.49 -1.31 -12.91
C PHE A 602 12.30 -1.32 -14.42
N HIS A 603 12.37 -0.16 -15.07
CA HIS A 603 12.19 -0.02 -16.52
C HIS A 603 13.45 -0.32 -17.33
N ILE A 604 14.65 -0.29 -16.72
CA ILE A 604 15.93 -0.30 -17.44
C ILE A 604 16.13 -1.53 -18.37
N PRO A 605 15.70 -2.75 -18.01
CA PRO A 605 15.89 -3.91 -18.89
C PRO A 605 15.04 -3.91 -20.17
N TYR A 606 14.05 -3.03 -20.28
CA TYR A 606 13.11 -2.94 -21.41
C TYR A 606 13.51 -1.82 -22.37
#